data_AF-A0A3D2Q2Q4-F1
#
_entry.id   AF-A0A3D2Q2Q4-F1
#
_cell.length_a   1.000
_cell.length_b   1.000
_cell.length_c   1.000
_cell.angle_alpha   90.00
_cell.angle_beta   90.00
_cell.angle_gamma   90.00
#
_symmetry.space_group_name_H-M   'P 1'
#
loop_
_entity.id
_entity.type
_entity.pdbx_description
1 polymer ?
#
loop_
_entity_poly.entity_id
_entity_poly.type
_entity_poly.pdbx_seq_one_letter_code
_entity_poly.pdbx_strand_id
1 'polypeptide(L)'
;MVTKGKKLKKHQQEQELDTKTTSKKGGKDLASLLNVLDEKSRVLLWHLWWYRHADIASLRNLIRAEQDFEVLSRLTEVVNKKANDILGGPIVGFKDKHFDPLSGENILFNWWFLGEEGPSGQKKDELLDFFTEKNNVTIVAQLSETVDITCPTITSRNNIVKISFPRKQRPE
;
A
#
# COMPACT_ATOMS: atom_id res chain seq x y z
N MET A 1 21.47 66.28 29.17
CA MET A 1 20.94 65.74 27.90
C MET A 1 20.77 64.24 28.10
N VAL A 2 19.53 63.76 28.28
CA VAL A 2 18.61 63.29 27.23
C VAL A 2 18.68 61.76 27.12
N THR A 3 17.59 61.14 27.58
CA THR A 3 16.98 59.84 27.19
C THR A 3 17.75 58.54 27.43
N LYS A 4 17.26 57.67 28.33
CA LYS A 4 16.10 56.74 28.18
C LYS A 4 16.42 55.52 27.32
N GLY A 5 16.11 54.37 27.91
CA GLY A 5 15.61 53.19 27.21
C GLY A 5 16.70 52.31 26.64
N LYS A 6 16.53 51.00 26.50
CA LYS A 6 15.34 50.17 26.52
C LYS A 6 15.81 48.73 26.75
N LYS A 7 15.12 48.04 27.65
CA LYS A 7 14.69 46.64 27.54
C LYS A 7 15.41 45.78 26.47
N LEU A 8 16.22 44.82 26.91
CA LEU A 8 16.30 43.52 26.25
C LEU A 8 15.05 42.71 26.64
N LYS A 9 13.99 42.77 25.82
CA LYS A 9 12.92 41.76 25.74
C LYS A 9 12.27 41.77 24.36
N LYS A 10 12.09 40.55 23.83
CA LYS A 10 11.19 40.07 22.76
C LYS A 10 11.62 40.26 21.29
N HIS A 11 11.84 39.13 20.61
CA HIS A 11 10.96 38.49 19.62
C HIS A 11 11.65 37.16 19.22
N GLN A 12 11.20 35.95 19.61
CA GLN A 12 10.07 35.17 19.09
C GLN A 12 9.60 35.52 17.67
N GLN A 13 9.70 34.48 16.83
CA GLN A 13 9.09 34.22 15.52
C GLN A 13 9.74 34.83 14.28
N GLU A 14 10.21 33.93 13.40
CA GLU A 14 10.12 33.86 11.93
C GLU A 14 11.24 32.90 11.49
N GLN A 15 11.09 31.86 10.68
CA GLN A 15 10.03 31.34 9.80
C GLN A 15 10.50 29.91 9.45
N GLU A 16 9.72 28.87 9.77
CA GLU A 16 9.06 28.02 8.77
C GLU A 16 9.40 28.34 7.30
N LEU A 17 10.22 27.52 6.65
CA LEU A 17 9.97 26.95 5.32
C LEU A 17 11.18 26.12 4.88
N ASP A 18 11.06 24.79 4.90
CA ASP A 18 11.33 24.01 3.67
C ASP A 18 10.68 22.62 3.78
N THR A 19 9.36 22.61 3.96
CA THR A 19 8.53 21.48 3.51
C THR A 19 8.37 21.61 2.00
N LYS A 20 9.43 21.34 1.25
CA LYS A 20 9.36 21.27 -0.22
C LYS A 20 8.95 19.88 -0.67
N THR A 21 7.65 19.67 -0.56
CA THR A 21 6.77 19.06 -1.57
C THR A 21 7.43 18.17 -2.63
N THR A 22 7.29 16.86 -2.48
CA THR A 22 7.15 15.93 -3.62
C THR A 22 5.89 15.11 -3.43
N SER A 23 4.75 15.79 -3.53
CA SER A 23 3.45 15.16 -3.74
C SER A 23 3.23 14.92 -5.25
N LYS A 24 2.50 13.85 -5.57
CA LYS A 24 1.96 13.42 -6.87
C LYS A 24 2.83 12.48 -7.72
N LYS A 25 2.93 11.20 -7.34
CA LYS A 25 3.22 10.13 -8.30
C LYS A 25 2.72 8.70 -7.97
N GLY A 26 1.84 8.51 -6.98
CA GLY A 26 1.49 7.18 -6.44
C GLY A 26 0.98 6.10 -7.40
N GLY A 27 0.11 6.41 -8.37
CA GLY A 27 -0.56 5.39 -9.20
C GLY A 27 0.30 4.71 -10.27
N LYS A 28 1.06 5.50 -11.06
CA LYS A 28 1.89 4.96 -12.15
C LYS A 28 3.10 4.18 -11.65
N ASP A 29 3.59 4.55 -10.47
CA ASP A 29 4.84 4.01 -9.99
C ASP A 29 4.62 2.68 -9.23
N LEU A 30 3.46 2.46 -8.58
CA LEU A 30 3.11 1.16 -8.00
C LEU A 30 2.85 0.09 -9.06
N ALA A 31 2.12 0.42 -10.14
CA ALA A 31 1.92 -0.49 -11.26
C ALA A 31 3.26 -0.88 -11.92
N SER A 32 4.16 0.09 -12.06
CA SER A 32 5.52 -0.14 -12.56
C SER A 32 6.33 -1.07 -11.65
N LEU A 33 6.19 -0.92 -10.33
CA LEU A 33 6.81 -1.82 -9.36
C LEU A 33 6.24 -3.23 -9.45
N LEU A 34 4.91 -3.40 -9.50
CA LEU A 34 4.28 -4.72 -9.60
C LEU A 34 4.76 -5.47 -10.85
N ASN A 35 4.88 -4.79 -11.99
CA ASN A 35 5.34 -5.38 -13.24
C ASN A 35 6.77 -5.95 -13.18
N VAL A 36 7.63 -5.44 -12.28
CA VAL A 36 9.00 -5.95 -12.14
C VAL A 36 9.12 -7.01 -11.03
N LEU A 37 8.11 -7.22 -10.20
CA LEU A 37 8.15 -8.19 -9.09
C LEU A 37 7.81 -9.61 -9.56
N ASP A 38 8.48 -10.61 -8.98
CA ASP A 38 8.08 -12.00 -9.15
C ASP A 38 6.72 -12.26 -8.47
N GLU A 39 6.04 -13.33 -8.88
CA GLU A 39 4.70 -13.66 -8.40
C GLU A 39 4.60 -13.70 -6.86
N LYS A 40 5.54 -14.38 -6.19
CA LYS A 40 5.53 -14.46 -4.72
C LYS A 40 5.70 -13.08 -4.08
N SER A 41 6.59 -12.24 -4.61
CA SER A 41 6.77 -10.87 -4.11
C SER A 41 5.54 -9.98 -4.35
N ARG A 42 4.84 -10.15 -5.49
CA ARG A 42 3.55 -9.46 -5.74
C ARG A 42 2.48 -9.88 -4.75
N VAL A 43 2.37 -11.18 -4.49
CA VAL A 43 1.43 -11.74 -3.50
C VAL A 43 1.66 -11.15 -2.11
N LEU A 44 2.91 -11.10 -1.64
CA LEU A 44 3.27 -10.48 -0.36
C LEU A 44 2.87 -9.00 -0.33
N LEU A 45 3.23 -8.25 -1.37
CA LEU A 45 2.97 -6.82 -1.44
C LEU A 45 1.46 -6.53 -1.45
N TRP A 46 0.68 -7.27 -2.23
CA TRP A 46 -0.77 -7.13 -2.27
C TRP A 46 -1.42 -7.42 -0.93
N HIS A 47 -0.99 -8.49 -0.26
CA HIS A 47 -1.51 -8.83 1.06
C HIS A 47 -1.24 -7.70 2.06
N LEU A 48 -0.01 -7.18 2.10
CA LEU A 48 0.33 -6.06 2.97
C LEU A 48 -0.38 -4.77 2.58
N TRP A 49 -0.62 -4.52 1.29
CA TRP A 49 -1.39 -3.36 0.85
C TRP A 49 -2.86 -3.44 1.28
N TRP A 50 -3.46 -4.64 1.21
CA TRP A 50 -4.87 -4.86 1.53
C TRP A 50 -5.13 -4.90 3.04
N TYR A 51 -4.31 -5.65 3.79
CA TYR A 51 -4.48 -5.86 5.24
C TYR A 51 -3.62 -4.93 6.09
N ARG A 52 -2.80 -4.07 5.45
CA ARG A 52 -1.84 -3.12 6.04
C ARG A 52 -0.65 -3.75 6.77
N HIS A 53 -0.84 -4.90 7.42
CA HIS A 53 0.22 -5.60 8.11
C HIS A 53 0.00 -7.10 8.17
N ALA A 54 1.08 -7.85 8.40
CA ALA A 54 1.04 -9.28 8.68
C ALA A 54 2.29 -9.74 9.45
N ASP A 55 2.14 -10.77 10.27
CA ASP A 55 3.29 -11.44 10.87
C ASP A 55 4.04 -12.31 9.84
N ILE A 56 5.28 -12.67 10.13
CA ILE A 56 6.14 -13.40 9.19
C ILE A 56 5.61 -14.80 8.87
N ALA A 57 4.96 -15.48 9.82
CA ALA A 57 4.44 -16.83 9.63
C ALA A 57 3.23 -16.81 8.70
N SER A 58 2.35 -15.81 8.84
CA SER A 58 1.22 -15.57 7.93
C SER A 58 1.71 -15.32 6.50
N LEU A 59 2.73 -14.47 6.32
CA LEU A 59 3.35 -14.21 5.01
C LEU A 59 4.05 -15.44 4.43
N ARG A 60 4.73 -16.24 5.27
CA ARG A 60 5.35 -17.51 4.86
C ARG A 60 4.31 -18.49 4.33
N ASN A 61 3.21 -18.64 5.07
CA ASN A 61 2.11 -19.52 4.68
C ASN A 61 1.47 -19.06 3.37
N LEU A 62 1.30 -17.74 3.19
CA LEU A 62 0.74 -17.12 1.99
C LEU A 62 1.52 -17.52 0.73
N ILE A 63 2.85 -17.36 0.73
CA ILE A 63 3.68 -17.72 -0.44
C ILE A 63 4.19 -19.16 -0.43
N ARG A 64 3.84 -19.93 0.59
CA ARG A 64 4.34 -21.30 0.83
C ARG A 64 5.86 -21.38 0.81
N ALA A 65 6.48 -20.43 1.48
CA ALA A 65 7.92 -20.45 1.70
C ALA A 65 8.26 -21.55 2.71
N GLU A 66 9.39 -22.23 2.51
CA GLU A 66 9.83 -23.27 3.44
C GLU A 66 10.34 -22.66 4.76
N GLN A 67 10.86 -21.43 4.70
CA GLN A 67 11.52 -20.76 5.81
C GLN A 67 11.16 -19.28 5.85
N ASP A 68 11.18 -18.69 7.04
CA ASP A 68 10.92 -17.25 7.22
C ASP A 68 11.94 -16.39 6.46
N PHE A 69 13.17 -16.87 6.33
CA PHE A 69 14.23 -16.17 5.58
C PHE A 69 13.83 -15.90 4.12
N GLU A 70 13.12 -16.83 3.48
CA GLU A 70 12.66 -16.66 2.10
C GLU A 70 11.67 -15.48 1.97
N VAL A 71 10.84 -15.26 2.99
CA VAL A 71 9.93 -14.10 3.06
C VAL A 71 10.72 -12.84 3.34
N LEU A 72 11.63 -12.86 4.32
CA LEU A 72 12.46 -11.73 4.69
C LEU A 72 13.27 -11.22 3.48
N SER A 73 13.99 -12.12 2.79
CA SER A 73 14.76 -11.80 1.58
C SER A 73 13.87 -11.20 0.49
N ARG A 74 12.66 -11.72 0.28
CA ARG A 74 11.74 -11.08 -0.68
C ARG A 74 11.31 -9.67 -0.26
N LEU A 75 10.95 -9.46 0.99
CA LEU A 75 10.51 -8.14 1.45
C LEU A 75 11.65 -7.10 1.38
N THR A 76 12.87 -7.48 1.78
CA THR A 76 14.00 -6.55 1.86
C THR A 76 14.78 -6.43 0.55
N GLU A 77 15.13 -7.55 -0.08
CA GLU A 77 16.05 -7.61 -1.22
C GLU A 77 15.34 -7.57 -2.58
N VAL A 78 14.05 -7.87 -2.62
CA VAL A 78 13.25 -7.83 -3.85
C VAL A 78 12.28 -6.65 -3.84
N VAL A 79 11.33 -6.63 -2.91
CA VAL A 79 10.28 -5.60 -2.83
C VAL A 79 10.88 -4.25 -2.49
N ASN A 80 11.54 -4.10 -1.34
CA ASN A 80 12.11 -2.82 -0.94
C ASN A 80 13.25 -2.36 -1.85
N LYS A 81 14.07 -3.27 -2.38
CA LYS A 81 15.12 -2.90 -3.34
C LYS A 81 14.53 -2.30 -4.62
N LYS A 82 13.56 -2.97 -5.25
CA LYS A 82 12.90 -2.45 -6.46
C LYS A 82 12.07 -1.19 -6.17
N ALA A 83 11.46 -1.11 -4.99
CA ALA A 83 10.77 0.08 -4.55
C ALA A 83 11.73 1.27 -4.35
N ASN A 84 12.93 1.06 -3.80
CA ASN A 84 13.95 2.10 -3.73
C ASN A 84 14.32 2.61 -5.13
N ASP A 85 14.51 1.70 -6.09
CA ASP A 85 14.89 2.06 -7.46
C ASP A 85 13.79 2.83 -8.22
N ILE A 86 12.51 2.50 -7.97
CA ILE A 86 11.37 3.04 -8.73
C ILE A 86 10.68 4.21 -8.00
N LEU A 87 10.52 4.10 -6.68
CA LEU A 87 9.75 4.98 -5.80
C LEU A 87 10.63 5.87 -4.92
N GLY A 88 11.94 5.63 -4.88
CA GLY A 88 12.89 6.40 -4.07
C GLY A 88 12.90 6.02 -2.58
N GLY A 89 12.22 4.94 -2.18
CA GLY A 89 12.18 4.50 -0.80
C GLY A 89 11.61 3.08 -0.61
N PRO A 90 11.83 2.44 0.56
CA PRO A 90 11.20 1.18 0.91
C PRO A 90 9.69 1.39 1.12
N ILE A 91 8.88 0.42 0.71
CA ILE A 91 7.42 0.47 0.84
C ILE A 91 6.87 -0.57 1.81
N VAL A 92 7.72 -1.46 2.33
CA VAL A 92 7.36 -2.36 3.41
C VAL A 92 8.39 -2.25 4.53
N GLY A 93 7.96 -2.42 5.77
CA GLY A 93 8.85 -2.31 6.92
C GLY A 93 8.37 -3.10 8.13
N PHE A 94 9.32 -3.65 8.86
CA PHE A 94 9.05 -4.30 10.13
C PHE A 94 8.84 -3.28 11.24
N LYS A 95 7.85 -3.52 12.10
CA LYS A 95 7.64 -2.74 13.33
C LYS A 95 7.45 -3.71 14.49
N ASP A 96 8.25 -3.52 15.53
CA ASP A 96 8.16 -4.23 16.80
C ASP A 96 6.85 -3.93 17.53
N LYS A 97 6.38 -2.68 17.46
CA LYS A 97 5.09 -2.24 17.97
C LYS A 97 4.56 -1.09 17.13
N HIS A 98 3.33 -1.22 16.65
CA HIS A 98 2.65 -0.12 15.98
C HIS A 98 1.13 -0.17 16.18
N PHE A 99 0.54 0.99 16.42
CA PHE A 99 -0.90 1.14 16.56
C PHE A 99 -1.57 1.04 15.19
N ASP A 100 -2.53 0.12 15.07
CA ASP A 100 -3.41 0.04 13.92
C ASP A 100 -4.70 0.84 14.17
N PRO A 101 -4.92 1.98 13.49
CA PRO A 101 -6.13 2.78 13.66
C PRO A 101 -7.41 2.10 13.18
N LEU A 102 -7.33 1.02 12.37
CA LEU A 102 -8.52 0.31 11.91
C LEU A 102 -9.05 -0.67 12.97
N SER A 103 -8.18 -1.50 13.54
CA SER A 103 -8.55 -2.40 14.65
C SER A 103 -8.61 -1.70 16.01
N GLY A 104 -7.88 -0.59 16.19
CA GLY A 104 -7.74 0.08 17.48
C GLY A 104 -6.73 -0.60 18.41
N GLU A 105 -5.91 -1.52 17.91
CA GLU A 105 -4.99 -2.33 18.69
C GLU A 105 -3.52 -1.95 18.48
N ASN A 106 -2.67 -2.29 19.45
CA ASN A 106 -1.22 -2.27 19.26
C ASN A 106 -0.78 -3.62 18.70
N ILE A 107 -0.38 -3.62 17.44
CA ILE A 107 0.10 -4.80 16.75
C ILE A 107 1.61 -4.92 16.97
N LEU A 108 2.05 -6.11 17.37
CA LEU A 108 3.44 -6.39 17.71
C LEU A 108 4.09 -7.25 16.63
N PHE A 109 5.37 -6.98 16.36
CA PHE A 109 6.25 -7.79 15.52
C PHE A 109 5.70 -8.12 14.12
N ASN A 110 5.12 -7.13 13.44
CA ASN A 110 4.55 -7.30 12.11
C ASN A 110 5.33 -6.54 11.03
N TRP A 111 5.22 -7.04 9.80
CA TRP A 111 5.56 -6.31 8.59
C TRP A 111 4.39 -5.44 8.17
N TRP A 112 4.68 -4.23 7.73
CA TRP A 112 3.70 -3.19 7.39
C TRP A 112 3.92 -2.69 5.98
N PHE A 113 2.84 -2.36 5.30
CA PHE A 113 2.90 -1.46 4.16
C PHE A 113 3.15 -0.02 4.64
N LEU A 114 4.15 0.64 4.07
CA LEU A 114 4.61 1.98 4.43
C LEU A 114 4.15 3.07 3.46
N GLY A 115 3.55 2.70 2.33
CA GLY A 115 3.06 3.69 1.36
C GLY A 115 1.95 4.57 1.95
N GLU A 116 1.98 5.87 1.61
CA GLU A 116 1.05 6.88 2.14
C GLU A 116 -0.42 6.68 1.68
N GLU A 117 -0.66 5.79 0.72
CA GLU A 117 -2.00 5.52 0.19
C GLU A 117 -2.31 4.01 0.31
N GLY A 118 -3.07 3.64 1.34
CA GLY A 118 -4.02 2.54 1.21
C GLY A 118 -5.10 2.91 0.16
N PRO A 119 -6.11 2.05 -0.11
CA PRO A 119 -7.07 2.24 -1.21
C PRO A 119 -7.91 3.54 -1.23
N SER A 120 -7.64 4.53 -0.39
CA SER A 120 -8.23 5.87 -0.42
C SER A 120 -7.30 6.89 -1.11
N GLY A 121 -7.17 6.81 -2.43
CA GLY A 121 -6.35 7.77 -3.20
C GLY A 121 -6.81 7.84 -4.64
N GLN A 122 -7.47 8.95 -5.00
CA GLN A 122 -8.03 9.18 -6.34
C GLN A 122 -6.94 9.25 -7.41
N LYS A 123 -6.65 8.14 -8.09
CA LYS A 123 -6.08 8.17 -9.45
C LYS A 123 -6.69 7.09 -10.35
N LYS A 124 -6.93 7.53 -11.58
CA LYS A 124 -7.67 6.89 -12.67
C LYS A 124 -6.78 5.96 -13.51
N ASP A 125 -5.85 5.26 -12.86
CA ASP A 125 -5.02 4.26 -13.54
C ASP A 125 -5.62 2.88 -13.24
N GLU A 126 -5.92 2.11 -14.29
CA GLU A 126 -6.53 0.78 -14.20
C GLU A 126 -5.54 -0.22 -13.58
N LEU A 127 -5.56 -0.35 -12.27
CA LEU A 127 -4.78 -1.35 -11.56
C LEU A 127 -5.48 -2.70 -11.66
N LEU A 128 -5.00 -3.56 -12.57
CA LEU A 128 -5.44 -4.94 -12.71
C LEU A 128 -4.24 -5.87 -12.53
N ASP A 129 -4.32 -6.77 -11.56
CA ASP A 129 -3.31 -7.82 -11.35
C ASP A 129 -3.98 -9.18 -11.20
N PHE A 130 -3.26 -10.21 -11.63
CA PHE A 130 -3.67 -11.61 -11.54
C PHE A 130 -2.51 -12.47 -11.06
N PHE A 131 -2.80 -13.36 -10.14
CA PHE A 131 -1.83 -14.32 -9.61
C PHE A 131 -2.51 -15.61 -9.16
N THR A 132 -1.73 -16.71 -9.14
CA THR A 132 -2.24 -18.05 -8.87
C THR A 132 -1.63 -18.61 -7.59
N GLU A 133 -2.48 -19.03 -6.65
CA GLU A 133 -2.08 -19.64 -5.38
C GLU A 133 -2.55 -21.11 -5.27
N LYS A 134 -1.77 -22.09 -5.76
CA LYS A 134 -2.13 -23.54 -5.92
C LYS A 134 -3.55 -23.79 -6.48
N ASN A 135 -4.59 -23.58 -5.67
CA ASN A 135 -5.99 -23.90 -5.96
C ASN A 135 -6.85 -22.65 -6.21
N ASN A 136 -6.30 -21.45 -6.03
CA ASN A 136 -7.04 -20.20 -6.20
C ASN A 136 -6.39 -19.34 -7.28
N VAL A 137 -7.22 -18.65 -8.06
CA VAL A 137 -6.79 -17.53 -8.91
C VAL A 137 -7.33 -16.27 -8.26
N THR A 138 -6.45 -15.33 -7.95
CA THR A 138 -6.83 -14.04 -7.36
C THR A 138 -6.74 -12.97 -8.43
N ILE A 139 -7.82 -12.21 -8.57
CA ILE A 139 -7.91 -11.04 -9.45
C ILE A 139 -8.04 -9.82 -8.55
N VAL A 140 -7.07 -8.93 -8.61
CA VAL A 140 -7.13 -7.64 -7.92
C VAL A 140 -7.36 -6.56 -8.95
N ALA A 141 -8.51 -5.90 -8.89
CA ALA A 141 -8.90 -4.89 -9.86
C ALA A 141 -9.36 -3.61 -9.14
N GLN A 142 -8.82 -2.46 -9.55
CA GLN A 142 -9.36 -1.17 -9.16
C GLN A 142 -10.54 -0.82 -10.07
N LEU A 143 -11.69 -0.53 -9.46
CA LEU A 143 -12.90 -0.16 -10.18
C LEU A 143 -13.07 1.36 -10.19
N SER A 144 -13.30 1.92 -11.38
CA SER A 144 -13.52 3.36 -11.60
C SER A 144 -14.88 3.86 -11.11
N GLU A 145 -15.83 2.96 -10.88
CA GLU A 145 -17.21 3.25 -10.50
C GLU A 145 -17.61 2.45 -9.25
N THR A 146 -18.53 3.01 -8.46
CA THR A 146 -19.12 2.27 -7.35
C THR A 146 -20.07 1.21 -7.91
N VAL A 147 -19.66 -0.04 -7.83
CA VAL A 147 -20.49 -1.18 -8.20
C VAL A 147 -21.09 -1.86 -6.97
N ASP A 148 -22.17 -2.61 -7.19
CA ASP A 148 -22.67 -3.53 -6.18
C ASP A 148 -21.87 -4.83 -6.20
N ILE A 149 -21.00 -5.00 -5.20
CA ILE A 149 -20.16 -6.18 -5.04
C ILE A 149 -20.90 -7.36 -4.38
N THR A 150 -22.14 -7.16 -3.91
CA THR A 150 -22.88 -8.21 -3.17
C THR A 150 -23.53 -9.25 -4.09
N CYS A 151 -23.82 -8.86 -5.34
CA CYS A 151 -24.52 -9.70 -6.31
C CYS A 151 -23.77 -9.80 -7.65
N PRO A 152 -22.50 -10.28 -7.68
CA PRO A 152 -21.77 -10.45 -8.93
C PRO A 152 -22.39 -11.58 -9.76
N THR A 153 -22.47 -11.38 -11.07
CA THR A 153 -22.72 -12.46 -12.02
C THR A 153 -21.39 -13.00 -12.53
N ILE A 154 -21.10 -14.26 -12.21
CA ILE A 154 -19.89 -14.95 -12.66
C ILE A 154 -20.27 -15.97 -13.73
N THR A 155 -19.72 -15.83 -14.93
CA THR A 155 -19.88 -16.82 -16.01
C THR A 155 -18.53 -17.27 -16.53
N SER A 156 -18.46 -18.52 -17.01
CA SER A 156 -17.26 -19.09 -17.62
C SER A 156 -17.60 -19.72 -18.95
N ARG A 157 -16.84 -19.37 -20.00
CA ARG A 157 -16.95 -19.98 -21.33
C ARG A 157 -15.56 -20.04 -21.95
N ASN A 158 -15.14 -21.22 -22.43
CA ASN A 158 -13.84 -21.40 -23.10
C ASN A 158 -12.64 -20.90 -22.25
N ASN A 159 -12.61 -21.22 -20.96
CA ASN A 159 -11.60 -20.75 -19.99
C ASN A 159 -11.54 -19.22 -19.82
N ILE A 160 -12.52 -18.47 -20.32
CA ILE A 160 -12.68 -17.05 -20.07
C ILE A 160 -13.69 -16.88 -18.94
N VAL A 161 -13.23 -16.32 -17.82
CA VAL A 161 -14.10 -15.94 -16.69
C VAL A 161 -14.56 -14.50 -16.89
N LYS A 162 -15.87 -14.28 -16.88
CA LYS A 162 -16.51 -12.96 -16.89
C LYS A 162 -17.17 -12.74 -15.54
N ILE A 163 -16.73 -11.69 -14.85
CA ILE A 163 -17.36 -11.20 -13.62
C ILE A 163 -18.06 -9.87 -13.97
N SER A 164 -19.37 -9.81 -13.75
CA SER A 164 -20.18 -8.60 -14.00
C SER A 164 -20.79 -8.11 -12.70
N PHE A 165 -20.65 -6.82 -12.43
CA PHE A 165 -21.22 -6.19 -11.24
C PHE A 165 -22.33 -5.23 -11.65
N PRO A 166 -23.51 -5.25 -10.99
CA PRO A 166 -24.52 -4.23 -11.17
C PRO A 166 -23.97 -2.85 -10.79
N ARG A 167 -24.37 -1.80 -11.51
CA ARG A 167 -24.05 -0.42 -11.12
C ARG A 167 -24.98 0.00 -9.97
N LYS A 168 -24.43 0.60 -8.91
CA LYS A 168 -25.27 1.27 -7.91
C LYS A 168 -25.83 2.54 -8.54
N GLN A 169 -27.15 2.61 -8.70
CA GLN A 169 -27.81 3.86 -9.07
C GLN A 169 -27.62 4.86 -7.91
N ARG A 170 -27.19 6.08 -8.22
CA ARG A 170 -27.11 7.16 -7.24
C ARG A 170 -28.53 7.51 -6.81
N PRO A 171 -28.87 7.58 -5.51
CA PRO A 171 -30.14 8.15 -5.10
C PRO A 171 -30.20 9.60 -5.59
N GLU A 172 -31.33 9.97 -6.21
CA GLU A 172 -31.63 11.33 -6.68
C GLU A 172 -31.72 12.34 -5.53
#